data_AF-A0AAU6V8D8-F1
#
_entry.id   AF-A0AAU6V8D8-F1
#
_cell.length_a   1.000
_cell.length_b   1.000
_cell.length_c   1.000
_cell.angle_alpha   90.00
_cell.angle_beta   90.00
_cell.angle_gamma   90.00
#
_symmetry.space_group_name_H-M   'P 1'
#
loop_
_entity.id
_entity.type
_entity.pdbx_description
1 polymer ?
#
loop_
_entity_poly.entity_id
_entity_poly.type
_entity_poly.pdbx_seq_one_letter_code
_entity_poly.pdbx_strand_id
1 'polypeptide(L)'
;MSGVEKRKRLHRQNEQQREFLGCWQDSRPGSGEELTLYREGGKLFLETWFSDGCHSVDEMRSKQINAGLCLEDMGGNLFGEYFILTAEGKLQFCTEGGDSFSLEPKSVMSA
;
A
#
# COMPACT_ATOMS: atom_id res chain seq x y z
N MET A 1 16.69 5.34 -30.14
CA MET A 1 15.91 4.84 -28.99
C MET A 1 15.03 5.96 -28.47
N SER A 2 13.73 5.75 -28.41
CA SER A 2 12.74 6.76 -27.97
C SER A 2 12.77 6.94 -26.45
N GLY A 3 12.48 8.15 -25.96
CA GLY A 3 12.32 8.42 -24.52
C GLY A 3 11.20 7.59 -23.87
N VAL A 4 10.26 7.06 -24.65
CA VAL A 4 9.20 6.14 -24.19
C VAL A 4 9.76 4.76 -23.84
N GLU A 5 10.71 4.25 -24.63
CA GLU A 5 11.34 2.95 -24.39
C GLU A 5 12.28 2.99 -23.17
N LYS A 6 12.99 4.12 -22.99
CA LYS A 6 13.81 4.37 -21.78
C LYS A 6 12.95 4.40 -20.51
N ARG A 7 11.78 5.04 -20.55
CA ARG A 7 10.83 5.07 -19.42
C ARG A 7 10.31 3.70 -19.06
N LYS A 8 9.91 2.89 -20.05
CA LYS A 8 9.46 1.50 -19.82
C LYS A 8 10.57 0.61 -19.24
N ARG A 9 11.83 0.80 -19.66
CA ARG A 9 12.96 0.00 -19.17
C ARG A 9 13.38 0.36 -17.74
N LEU A 10 13.34 1.64 -17.38
CA LEU A 10 13.60 2.09 -15.99
C LEU A 10 12.50 1.61 -15.04
N HIS A 11 11.23 1.70 -15.44
CA HIS A 11 10.10 1.18 -14.66
C HIS A 11 10.25 -0.33 -14.39
N ARG A 12 10.56 -1.10 -15.44
CA ARG A 12 10.74 -2.56 -15.34
C ARG A 12 12.01 -2.98 -14.57
N GLN A 13 13.03 -2.12 -14.45
CA GLN A 13 14.20 -2.40 -13.61
C GLN A 13 13.94 -2.09 -12.12
N ASN A 14 13.08 -1.13 -11.80
CA ASN A 14 12.68 -0.86 -10.42
C ASN A 14 11.75 -1.95 -9.86
N GLU A 15 10.83 -2.48 -10.68
CA GLU A 15 9.95 -3.59 -10.26
C GLU A 15 10.70 -4.85 -9.78
N GLN A 16 11.93 -5.09 -10.27
CA GLN A 16 12.74 -6.24 -9.88
C GLN A 16 13.33 -6.16 -8.45
N GLN A 17 13.27 -5.00 -7.81
CA GLN A 17 13.79 -4.79 -6.44
C GLN A 17 12.69 -4.62 -5.39
N ARG A 18 11.42 -4.73 -5.79
CA ARG A 18 10.27 -4.60 -4.89
C ARG A 18 9.91 -5.95 -4.31
N GLU A 19 9.94 -6.04 -2.99
CA GLU A 19 9.36 -7.14 -2.24
C GLU A 19 7.89 -6.80 -1.94
N PHE A 20 6.96 -7.44 -2.65
CA PHE A 20 5.53 -7.25 -2.42
C PHE A 20 5.10 -7.92 -1.12
N LEU A 21 4.48 -7.14 -0.23
CA LEU A 21 3.97 -7.60 1.06
C LEU A 21 2.47 -7.89 1.00
N GLY A 22 1.74 -7.19 0.14
CA GLY A 22 0.34 -7.46 -0.10
C GLY A 22 -0.31 -6.45 -1.04
N CYS A 23 -1.50 -6.80 -1.49
CA CYS A 23 -2.37 -5.96 -2.31
C CYS A 23 -3.81 -6.14 -1.82
N TRP A 24 -4.55 -5.04 -1.73
CA TRP A 24 -5.91 -4.98 -1.22
C TRP A 24 -6.76 -4.13 -2.15
N GLN A 25 -8.04 -4.44 -2.23
CA GLN A 25 -9.01 -3.64 -2.96
C GLN A 25 -10.08 -3.17 -1.99
N ASP A 26 -10.33 -1.87 -1.99
CA ASP A 26 -11.49 -1.33 -1.32
C ASP A 26 -12.74 -1.55 -2.17
N SER A 27 -13.56 -2.50 -1.75
CA SER A 27 -14.81 -2.89 -2.43
C SER A 27 -16.04 -2.18 -1.88
N ARG A 28 -15.89 -1.17 -1.01
CA ARG A 28 -17.04 -0.40 -0.49
C ARG A 28 -17.75 0.33 -1.64
N PRO A 29 -19.09 0.43 -1.64
CA PRO A 29 -19.81 1.12 -2.71
C PRO A 29 -19.30 2.56 -2.92
N GLY A 30 -18.85 2.87 -4.14
CA GLY A 30 -18.28 4.18 -4.48
C GLY A 30 -16.78 4.31 -4.18
N SER A 31 -16.18 3.33 -3.50
CA SER A 31 -14.74 3.16 -3.38
C SER A 31 -14.28 2.09 -4.38
N GLY A 32 -13.09 2.26 -4.94
CA GLY A 32 -12.51 1.34 -5.91
C GLY A 32 -10.99 1.38 -5.88
N GLU A 33 -10.47 1.79 -4.73
CA GLU A 33 -9.06 2.03 -4.53
C GLU A 33 -8.32 0.70 -4.40
N GLU A 34 -7.17 0.60 -5.04
CA GLU A 34 -6.27 -0.54 -4.90
C GLU A 34 -5.03 -0.11 -4.13
N LEU A 35 -4.78 -0.78 -3.01
CA LEU A 35 -3.66 -0.48 -2.14
C LEU A 35 -2.62 -1.59 -2.29
N THR A 36 -1.36 -1.22 -2.48
CA THR A 36 -0.24 -2.15 -2.59
C THR A 36 0.87 -1.75 -1.64
N LEU A 37 1.25 -2.67 -0.75
CA LEU A 37 2.36 -2.47 0.18
C LEU A 37 3.56 -3.25 -0.33
N TYR A 38 4.69 -2.57 -0.47
CA TYR A 38 5.95 -3.20 -0.88
C TYR A 38 7.15 -2.59 -0.16
N ARG A 39 8.24 -3.36 -0.12
CA ARG A 39 9.54 -2.91 0.35
C ARG A 39 10.46 -2.67 -0.85
N GLU A 40 11.12 -1.52 -0.88
CA GLU A 40 12.10 -1.16 -1.90
C GLU A 40 13.26 -0.44 -1.21
N GLY A 41 14.50 -0.88 -1.45
CA GLY A 41 15.68 -0.25 -0.84
C GLY A 41 15.67 -0.22 0.71
N GLY A 42 15.03 -1.20 1.35
CA GLY A 42 14.90 -1.28 2.81
C GLY A 42 13.80 -0.41 3.42
N LYS A 43 13.12 0.41 2.62
CA LYS A 43 12.00 1.26 3.02
C LYS A 43 10.67 0.62 2.63
N LEU A 44 9.60 0.99 3.34
CA LEU A 44 8.25 0.55 3.04
C LEU A 44 7.50 1.66 2.32
N PHE A 45 6.72 1.27 1.32
CA PHE A 45 5.89 2.18 0.54
C PHE A 45 4.48 1.61 0.43
N LEU A 46 3.48 2.45 0.66
CA LEU A 46 2.10 2.16 0.31
C LEU A 46 1.75 2.92 -0.96
N GLU A 47 1.39 2.18 -2.00
CA GLU A 47 0.90 2.73 -3.25
C GLU A 47 -0.62 2.58 -3.31
N THR A 48 -1.32 3.69 -3.53
CA THR A 48 -2.79 3.72 -3.63
C THR A 48 -3.17 4.14 -5.03
N TRP A 49 -3.88 3.28 -5.75
CA TRP A 49 -4.47 3.56 -7.06
C TRP A 49 -5.92 3.97 -6.88
N PHE A 50 -6.25 5.17 -7.30
CA PHE A 50 -7.60 5.72 -7.21
C PHE A 50 -8.42 5.38 -8.47
N SER A 51 -9.74 5.39 -8.32
CA SER A 51 -10.68 5.05 -9.41
C SER A 51 -10.66 6.04 -10.58
N ASP A 52 -10.11 7.24 -10.38
CA ASP A 52 -9.90 8.26 -11.42
C ASP A 52 -8.62 8.03 -12.26
N GLY A 53 -7.84 7.00 -11.92
CA GLY A 53 -6.58 6.65 -12.57
C GLY A 53 -5.35 7.39 -12.02
N CYS A 54 -5.53 8.25 -11.01
CA CYS A 54 -4.41 8.80 -10.24
C CYS A 54 -3.85 7.75 -9.27
N HIS A 55 -2.62 7.97 -8.80
CA HIS A 55 -2.05 7.17 -7.72
C HIS A 55 -1.20 8.02 -6.78
N SER A 56 -1.09 7.60 -5.52
CA SER A 56 -0.11 8.09 -4.55
C SER A 56 0.90 7.00 -4.22
N VAL A 57 2.09 7.40 -3.79
CA VAL A 57 3.12 6.51 -3.24
C VAL A 57 3.68 7.19 -2.00
N ASP A 58 3.38 6.61 -0.85
CA ASP A 58 3.66 7.20 0.45
C ASP A 58 4.69 6.34 1.20
N GLU A 59 5.76 6.97 1.71
CA GLU A 59 6.79 6.27 2.49
C GLU A 59 6.28 6.00 3.91
N MET A 60 6.31 4.74 4.32
CA MET A 60 5.74 4.29 5.58
C MET A 60 6.82 4.05 6.63
N ARG A 61 6.61 4.59 7.82
CA ARG A 61 7.27 4.14 9.04
C ARG A 61 6.55 2.91 9.56
N SER A 62 7.29 1.85 9.86
CA SER A 62 6.71 0.63 10.42
C SER A 62 7.12 0.38 11.86
N LYS A 63 6.19 -0.10 12.69
CA LYS A 63 6.43 -0.57 14.06
C LYS A 63 5.70 -1.88 14.31
N GLN A 64 6.43 -2.89 14.77
CA GLN A 64 5.82 -4.15 15.19
C GLN A 64 5.00 -3.94 16.47
N ILE A 65 3.75 -4.39 16.46
CA ILE A 65 2.82 -4.38 17.59
C ILE A 65 2.16 -5.76 17.75
N ASN A 66 1.40 -5.95 18.83
CA ASN A 66 0.72 -7.22 19.10
C ASN A 66 -0.28 -7.61 18.00
N ALA A 67 -0.91 -6.63 17.35
CA ALA A 67 -1.91 -6.85 16.31
C ALA A 67 -1.30 -7.08 14.91
N GLY A 68 0.01 -6.85 14.73
CA GLY A 68 0.66 -6.91 13.43
C GLY A 68 1.70 -5.81 13.23
N LEU A 69 1.86 -5.36 11.98
CA LEU A 69 2.77 -4.29 11.61
C LEU A 69 1.98 -2.97 11.49
N CYS A 70 2.20 -2.04 12.42
CA CYS A 70 1.67 -0.69 12.34
C CYS A 70 2.45 0.11 11.29
N LEU A 71 1.75 0.82 10.41
CA LEU A 71 2.28 1.61 9.30
C LEU A 71 1.75 3.05 9.42
N GLU A 72 2.67 4.00 9.49
CA GLU A 72 2.38 5.43 9.64
C GLU A 72 3.06 6.20 8.51
N ASP A 73 2.36 7.10 7.84
CA ASP A 73 2.93 7.92 6.77
C ASP A 73 4.01 8.87 7.32
N MET A 74 5.17 8.89 6.66
CA MET A 74 6.29 9.79 6.95
C MET A 74 6.09 11.21 6.39
N GLY A 75 5.20 11.38 5.40
CA GLY A 75 4.90 12.66 4.74
C GLY A 75 4.11 13.65 5.61
N GLY A 76 3.51 13.17 6.69
CA GLY A 76 2.81 13.99 7.67
C GLY A 76 1.43 13.41 7.95
N ASN A 77 1.35 12.61 9.00
CA ASN A 77 0.08 12.13 9.53
C ASN A 77 -0.67 13.25 10.27
N LEU A 78 -1.22 14.21 9.51
CA LEU A 78 -1.89 15.39 10.06
C LEU A 78 -3.23 15.07 10.75
N PHE A 79 -3.78 13.88 10.50
CA PHE A 79 -5.12 13.45 10.96
C PHE A 79 -5.10 12.19 11.83
N GLY A 80 -3.91 11.68 12.19
CA GLY A 80 -3.75 10.52 13.07
C GLY A 80 -4.20 9.19 12.46
N GLU A 81 -4.23 9.10 11.13
CA GLU A 81 -4.59 7.91 10.36
C GLU A 81 -3.39 6.97 10.24
N TYR A 82 -3.62 5.68 10.44
CA TYR A 82 -2.56 4.68 10.34
C TYR A 82 -3.14 3.36 9.84
N PHE A 83 -2.25 2.49 9.33
CA PHE A 83 -2.64 1.16 8.90
C PHE A 83 -2.05 0.10 9.82
N ILE A 84 -2.76 -1.00 9.99
CA ILE A 84 -2.22 -2.22 10.61
C ILE A 84 -2.30 -3.33 9.57
N LEU A 85 -1.13 -3.84 9.18
CA LEU A 85 -1.06 -5.12 8.47
C LEU A 85 -1.11 -6.24 9.51
N THR A 86 -2.23 -6.96 9.57
CA THR A 86 -2.44 -8.04 10.55
C THR A 86 -1.64 -9.29 10.18
N ALA A 87 -1.47 -10.20 11.14
CA ALA A 87 -0.79 -11.48 10.90
C ALA A 87 -1.53 -12.35 9.86
N GLU A 88 -2.83 -12.16 9.70
CA GLU A 88 -3.69 -12.82 8.71
C GLU A 88 -3.61 -12.17 7.32
N GLY A 89 -2.82 -11.11 7.16
CA GLY A 89 -2.64 -10.40 5.89
C GLY A 89 -3.75 -9.40 5.55
N LYS A 90 -4.61 -9.05 6.52
CA LYS A 90 -5.60 -7.96 6.34
C LYS A 90 -4.92 -6.61 6.52
N LEU A 91 -5.40 -5.63 5.78
CA LEU A 91 -4.98 -4.24 5.96
C LEU A 91 -6.10 -3.48 6.66
N GLN A 92 -5.90 -3.15 7.93
CA GLN A 92 -6.84 -2.35 8.70
C GLN A 92 -6.46 -0.88 8.60
N PHE A 93 -7.39 -0.04 8.18
CA PHE A 93 -7.29 1.41 8.28
C PHE A 93 -7.86 1.85 9.63
N CYS A 94 -7.13 2.68 10.35
CA CYS A 94 -7.49 3.19 11.66
C CYS A 94 -7.37 4.71 11.68
N THR A 95 -8.31 5.36 12.35
CA THR A 95 -8.27 6.80 12.64
C THR A 95 -8.03 7.04 14.13
N GLU A 96 -7.56 8.23 14.49
CA GLU A 96 -7.42 8.63 15.91
C GLU A 96 -8.76 8.63 16.65
N GLY A 97 -9.87 8.89 15.94
CA GLY A 97 -11.24 8.89 16.49
C GLY A 97 -11.79 7.51 16.87
N GLY A 98 -11.07 6.42 16.56
CA GLY A 98 -11.47 5.05 16.87
C GLY A 98 -12.29 4.37 15.76
N ASP A 99 -12.62 5.08 14.68
CA ASP A 99 -13.21 4.48 13.49
C ASP A 99 -12.13 3.67 12.76
N SER A 100 -12.49 2.46 12.36
CA SER A 100 -11.62 1.60 11.56
C SER A 100 -12.43 0.70 10.63
N PHE A 101 -11.80 0.32 9.51
CA PHE A 101 -12.31 -0.71 8.62
C PHE A 101 -11.14 -1.57 8.14
N SER A 102 -11.43 -2.79 7.68
CA SER A 102 -10.40 -3.72 7.21
C SER A 102 -10.64 -4.10 5.77
N LEU A 103 -9.55 -4.20 5.02
CA LEU A 103 -9.52 -4.73 3.66
C LEU A 103 -8.97 -6.15 3.70
N GLU A 104 -9.66 -7.04 3.00
CA GLU A 104 -9.18 -8.40 2.78
C GLU A 104 -8.10 -8.40 1.69
N PRO A 105 -7.02 -9.18 1.84
CA PRO A 105 -6.02 -9.28 0.79
C PRO A 105 -6.67 -9.78 -0.50
N LYS A 106 -6.31 -9.17 -1.63
CA LYS A 106 -6.71 -9.71 -2.93
C LYS A 106 -6.16 -11.12 -3.00
N SER A 107 -7.07 -12.09 -3.13
CA SER A 107 -6.66 -13.45 -3.42
C SER A 107 -5.87 -13.43 -4.72
N VAL A 108 -4.60 -13.80 -4.65
CA VAL A 108 -3.84 -14.19 -5.84
C VAL A 108 -4.58 -15.40 -6.38
N MET A 109 -5.38 -15.21 -7.43
CA MET A 109 -5.84 -16.34 -8.22
C MET A 109 -4.57 -17.03 -8.70
N SER A 110 -4.26 -18.17 -8.10
CA SER A 110 -3.27 -19.08 -8.64
C SER A 110 -3.79 -19.49 -10.01
N ALA A 111 -3.06 -19.04 -11.04
CA ALA A 111 -3.11 -19.35 -12.47
C ALA A 111 -4.28 -20.19 -12.99
#